data_AF-A0A1J5PQT0-F1
#
_entry.id   AF-A0A1J5PQT0-F1
#
_cell.length_a   1.000
_cell.length_b   1.000
_cell.length_c   1.000
_cell.angle_alpha   90.00
_cell.angle_beta   90.00
_cell.angle_gamma   90.00
#
_symmetry.space_group_name_H-M   'P 1'
#
loop_
_entity.id
_entity.type
_entity.pdbx_description
1 polymer ?
#
loop_
_entity_poly.entity_id
_entity_poly.type
_entity_poly.pdbx_seq_one_letter_code
_entity_poly.pdbx_strand_id
1 'polypeptide(L)'
;MSRLSNVLASIDGGEAITDGYRGRGIYRQVMKNLREVRAKVGGTITARVTWGNPDTCFEELDQLVGEDTPFDYLYWQFVADEQYGGDSMAMRQAVLVQLIDKFFSRADVMYPLIPLMGMVRNKLFPTRAHELYAGRTQCRVSTHLLNVMPSGEIYPCPDMLYAPEMKMGDVKNNWLKKSPLQPTSAMPCDGCEAFSWCRGNCMKNMYLGYVKQDERYRTHVVEPICALIRFMGREIDKHNPQDWFDRATLPVRKLIMDCEVYEYVEIMP
;
A
#
# COMPACT_ATOMS: atom_id res chain seq x y z
N MET A 1 17.76 14.18 -12.76
CA MET A 1 17.24 13.36 -11.65
C MET A 1 17.57 11.88 -11.88
N SER A 2 18.65 11.58 -12.59
CA SER A 2 19.01 10.22 -13.04
C SER A 2 19.41 9.27 -11.92
N ARG A 3 19.65 9.79 -10.71
CA ARG A 3 19.99 9.02 -9.50
C ARG A 3 18.78 8.71 -8.62
N LEU A 4 17.57 9.17 -8.98
CA LEU A 4 16.36 8.81 -8.24
C LEU A 4 15.85 7.47 -8.76
N SER A 5 15.88 6.46 -7.89
CA SER A 5 15.40 5.10 -8.22
C SER A 5 13.88 4.99 -8.26
N ASN A 6 13.18 5.76 -7.44
CA ASN A 6 11.71 5.85 -7.47
C ASN A 6 11.23 7.24 -7.03
N VAL A 7 10.15 7.73 -7.64
CA VAL A 7 9.47 8.97 -7.28
C VAL A 7 8.01 8.64 -6.99
N LEU A 8 7.59 8.80 -5.73
CA LEU A 8 6.18 8.73 -5.38
C LEU A 8 5.55 10.12 -5.52
N ALA A 9 4.51 10.24 -6.35
CA ALA A 9 3.77 11.48 -6.50
C ALA A 9 2.33 11.28 -6.03
N SER A 10 1.90 12.13 -5.11
CA SER A 10 0.60 12.01 -4.45
C SER A 10 -0.53 12.49 -5.36
N ILE A 11 -1.46 11.59 -5.65
CA ILE A 11 -2.61 11.79 -6.53
C ILE A 11 -3.69 10.79 -6.09
N ASP A 12 -4.90 11.23 -5.76
CA ASP A 12 -5.87 10.38 -5.03
C ASP A 12 -6.94 9.74 -5.92
N GLY A 13 -6.83 9.90 -7.23
CA GLY A 13 -7.80 9.42 -8.22
C GLY A 13 -7.85 10.38 -9.40
N GLY A 14 -9.04 10.58 -9.95
CA GLY A 14 -9.27 11.57 -11.00
C GLY A 14 -9.08 13.01 -10.53
N GLU A 15 -9.26 13.96 -11.45
CA GLU A 15 -9.07 15.38 -11.19
C GLU A 15 -9.97 15.89 -10.06
N ALA A 16 -11.26 15.53 -10.07
CA ALA A 16 -12.22 15.99 -9.06
C ALA A 16 -11.86 15.53 -7.64
N ILE A 17 -11.47 14.25 -7.49
CA ILE A 17 -11.09 13.68 -6.19
C ILE A 17 -9.77 14.29 -5.71
N THR A 18 -8.75 14.30 -6.59
CA THR A 18 -7.43 14.86 -6.24
C THR A 18 -7.55 16.32 -5.84
N ASP A 19 -8.28 17.13 -6.62
CA ASP A 19 -8.44 18.54 -6.33
C ASP A 19 -9.30 18.78 -5.08
N GLY A 20 -10.26 17.89 -4.79
CA GLY A 20 -11.10 17.92 -3.60
C GLY A 20 -10.32 17.75 -2.30
N TYR A 21 -9.33 16.85 -2.26
CA TYR A 21 -8.51 16.62 -1.04
C TYR A 21 -7.22 17.43 -1.01
N ARG A 22 -6.59 17.68 -2.17
CA ARG A 22 -5.23 18.26 -2.22
C ARG A 22 -5.22 19.74 -2.63
N GLY A 23 -6.35 20.26 -3.10
CA GLY A 23 -6.52 21.65 -3.51
C GLY A 23 -6.75 21.79 -5.01
N ARG A 24 -7.49 22.84 -5.39
CA ARG A 24 -7.89 23.12 -6.77
C ARG A 24 -6.70 23.23 -7.71
N GLY A 25 -6.75 22.50 -8.83
CA GLY A 25 -5.74 22.50 -9.90
C GLY A 25 -4.51 21.62 -9.65
N ILE A 26 -4.45 20.91 -8.52
CA ILE A 26 -3.29 20.09 -8.15
C ILE A 26 -3.12 18.91 -9.10
N TYR A 27 -4.21 18.25 -9.51
CA TYR A 27 -4.12 17.14 -10.47
C TYR A 27 -3.37 17.56 -11.73
N ARG A 28 -3.79 18.65 -12.37
CA ARG A 28 -3.17 19.17 -13.60
C ARG A 28 -1.72 19.57 -13.37
N GLN A 29 -1.44 20.22 -12.25
CA GLN A 29 -0.09 20.66 -11.91
C GLN A 29 0.86 19.48 -11.72
N VAL A 30 0.43 18.42 -11.03
CA VAL A 30 1.21 17.18 -10.84
C VAL A 30 1.46 16.52 -12.19
N MET A 31 0.42 16.30 -13.00
CA MET A 31 0.55 15.66 -14.32
C MET A 31 1.48 16.44 -15.26
N LYS A 32 1.37 17.78 -15.27
CA LYS A 32 2.26 18.66 -16.02
C LYS A 32 3.72 18.50 -15.58
N ASN A 33 3.98 18.66 -14.27
CA ASN A 33 5.34 18.61 -13.73
C ASN A 33 5.99 17.25 -13.98
N LEU A 34 5.26 16.16 -13.77
CA LEU A 34 5.78 14.81 -13.98
C LEU A 34 6.13 14.56 -15.45
N ARG A 35 5.32 15.04 -16.40
CA ARG A 35 5.65 14.96 -17.84
C ARG A 35 6.93 15.73 -18.17
N GLU A 36 7.12 16.92 -17.60
CA GLU A 36 8.32 17.74 -17.81
C GLU A 36 9.60 17.09 -17.25
N VAL A 37 9.48 16.28 -16.20
CA VAL A 37 10.64 15.64 -15.55
C VAL A 37 10.80 14.16 -15.86
N ARG A 38 9.83 13.50 -16.52
CA ARG A 38 9.84 12.04 -16.74
C ARG A 38 11.14 11.56 -17.37
N ALA A 39 11.58 12.20 -18.45
CA ALA A 39 12.83 11.87 -19.15
C ALA A 39 14.11 12.12 -18.32
N LYS A 40 14.01 12.87 -17.21
CA LYS A 40 15.12 13.17 -16.30
C LYS A 40 15.19 12.20 -15.12
N VAL A 41 14.14 11.42 -14.86
CA VAL A 41 14.06 10.41 -13.81
C VAL A 41 14.67 9.12 -14.34
N GLY A 42 15.70 8.62 -13.65
CA GLY A 42 16.40 7.39 -14.06
C GLY A 42 15.63 6.11 -13.72
N GLY A 43 14.82 6.14 -12.66
CA GLY A 43 13.98 5.03 -12.24
C GLY A 43 12.50 5.24 -12.53
N THR A 44 11.67 4.81 -11.59
CA THR A 44 10.22 4.72 -11.78
C THR A 44 9.48 5.90 -11.16
N ILE A 45 8.28 6.18 -11.65
CA ILE A 45 7.32 7.11 -11.05
C ILE A 45 6.08 6.33 -10.61
N THR A 46 5.72 6.44 -9.34
CA THR A 46 4.56 5.75 -8.77
C THR A 46 3.48 6.76 -8.41
N ALA A 47 2.27 6.56 -8.94
CA ALA A 47 1.08 7.25 -8.47
C ALA A 47 0.76 6.77 -7.05
N ARG A 48 0.81 7.69 -6.09
CA ARG A 48 0.55 7.41 -4.67
C ARG A 48 -0.85 7.87 -4.30
N VAL A 49 -1.77 6.92 -4.18
CA VAL A 49 -3.19 7.14 -3.92
C VAL A 49 -3.51 6.88 -2.45
N THR A 50 -4.20 7.83 -1.81
CA THR A 50 -4.93 7.59 -0.56
C THR A 50 -6.40 7.42 -0.89
N TRP A 51 -6.89 6.17 -0.90
CA TRP A 51 -8.25 5.85 -1.29
C TRP A 51 -9.22 6.08 -0.12
N GLY A 52 -9.66 7.34 -0.02
CA GLY A 52 -10.68 7.77 0.94
C GLY A 52 -12.07 7.91 0.33
N ASN A 53 -12.20 8.56 -0.81
CA ASN A 53 -13.51 8.86 -1.39
C ASN A 53 -14.24 7.57 -1.85
N PRO A 54 -15.46 7.28 -1.36
CA PRO A 54 -16.26 6.16 -1.85
C PRO A 54 -16.57 6.23 -3.35
N ASP A 55 -16.64 7.43 -3.93
CA ASP A 55 -16.96 7.66 -5.34
C ASP A 55 -15.78 7.41 -6.29
N THR A 56 -14.58 7.12 -5.77
CA THR A 56 -13.42 6.77 -6.61
C THR A 56 -13.76 5.57 -7.48
N CYS A 57 -13.77 5.74 -8.79
CA CYS A 57 -14.22 4.70 -9.71
C CYS A 57 -13.05 3.89 -10.29
N PHE A 58 -13.39 2.80 -10.98
CA PHE A 58 -12.41 1.95 -11.66
C PHE A 58 -11.65 2.73 -12.73
N GLU A 59 -12.34 3.51 -13.55
CA GLU A 59 -11.77 4.26 -14.67
C GLU A 59 -10.73 5.28 -14.21
N GLU A 60 -10.96 5.95 -13.08
CA GLU A 60 -10.02 6.91 -12.51
C GLU A 60 -8.71 6.26 -12.07
N LEU A 61 -8.79 5.11 -11.40
CA LEU A 61 -7.60 4.36 -10.97
C LEU A 61 -6.90 3.72 -12.17
N ASP A 62 -7.67 3.21 -13.13
CA ASP A 62 -7.15 2.57 -14.32
C ASP A 62 -6.39 3.56 -15.22
N GLN A 63 -6.93 4.76 -15.40
CA GLN A 63 -6.32 5.80 -16.22
C GLN A 63 -4.96 6.24 -15.69
N LEU A 64 -4.73 6.17 -14.37
CA LEU A 64 -3.43 6.52 -13.77
C LEU A 64 -2.29 5.61 -14.25
N VAL A 65 -2.59 4.41 -14.74
CA VAL A 65 -1.61 3.45 -15.31
C VAL A 65 -1.88 3.13 -16.80
N GLY A 66 -2.64 3.99 -17.48
CA GLY A 66 -2.85 3.92 -18.93
C GLY A 66 -1.63 4.38 -19.74
N GLU A 67 -1.70 4.29 -21.07
CA GLU A 67 -0.54 4.55 -21.96
C GLU A 67 -0.04 6.02 -21.92
N ASP A 68 -0.91 6.99 -21.65
CA ASP A 68 -0.61 8.44 -21.70
C ASP A 68 -0.26 9.09 -20.34
N THR A 69 0.11 8.26 -19.37
CA THR A 69 0.42 8.67 -18.00
C THR A 69 1.93 8.71 -17.75
N PRO A 70 2.44 9.60 -16.86
CA PRO A 70 3.85 9.57 -16.47
C PRO A 70 4.18 8.47 -15.45
N PHE A 71 3.18 7.72 -14.98
CA PHE A 71 3.32 6.72 -13.93
C PHE A 71 3.63 5.32 -14.49
N ASP A 72 4.59 4.65 -13.87
CA ASP A 72 4.93 3.25 -14.14
C ASP A 72 4.13 2.29 -13.26
N TYR A 73 3.72 2.76 -12.08
CA TYR A 73 2.95 1.98 -11.11
C TYR A 73 1.91 2.83 -10.40
N LEU A 74 0.88 2.16 -9.87
CA LEU A 74 -0.07 2.73 -8.92
C LEU A 74 0.06 2.00 -7.59
N TYR A 75 0.29 2.79 -6.54
CA TYR A 75 0.28 2.35 -5.16
C TYR A 75 -0.83 3.05 -4.39
N TRP A 76 -1.89 2.31 -4.03
CA TRP A 76 -2.94 2.82 -3.17
C TRP A 76 -2.83 2.28 -1.76
N GLN A 77 -3.32 3.06 -0.81
CA GLN A 77 -3.68 2.60 0.51
C GLN A 77 -5.10 3.07 0.81
N PHE A 78 -5.87 2.23 1.48
CA PHE A 78 -7.11 2.64 2.09
C PHE A 78 -6.84 3.71 3.17
N VAL A 79 -7.68 4.75 3.23
CA VAL A 79 -7.49 5.84 4.18
C VAL A 79 -7.60 5.37 5.63
N ALA A 80 -6.67 5.77 6.49
CA ALA A 80 -6.71 5.39 7.91
C ALA A 80 -7.60 6.33 8.74
N ASP A 81 -8.83 6.57 8.26
CA ASP A 81 -9.83 7.50 8.81
C ASP A 81 -11.27 6.95 8.60
N GLU A 82 -12.27 7.57 9.22
CA GLU A 82 -13.67 7.09 9.28
C GLU A 82 -14.47 7.28 7.98
N GLN A 83 -13.96 6.81 6.85
CA GLN A 83 -14.59 6.95 5.52
C GLN A 83 -15.29 5.67 5.04
N TYR A 84 -15.72 4.79 5.96
CA TYR A 84 -16.26 3.45 5.66
C TYR A 84 -17.74 3.25 6.01
N GLY A 85 -18.46 4.32 6.36
CA GLY A 85 -19.90 4.26 6.66
C GLY A 85 -20.78 4.09 5.42
N GLY A 86 -22.05 3.73 5.62
CA GLY A 86 -23.03 3.60 4.53
C GLY A 86 -22.71 2.48 3.54
N ASP A 87 -22.83 2.77 2.25
CA ASP A 87 -22.54 1.87 1.12
C ASP A 87 -21.06 1.90 0.67
N SER A 88 -20.25 2.75 1.28
CA SER A 88 -18.83 2.98 1.00
C SER A 88 -17.99 1.68 0.91
N MET A 89 -18.30 0.68 1.73
CA MET A 89 -17.66 -0.63 1.67
C MET A 89 -18.04 -1.41 0.39
N ALA A 90 -19.32 -1.43 0.04
CA ALA A 90 -19.82 -2.13 -1.14
C ALA A 90 -19.32 -1.46 -2.43
N MET A 91 -19.28 -0.13 -2.48
CA MET A 91 -18.73 0.62 -3.62
C MET A 91 -17.26 0.29 -3.86
N ARG A 92 -16.42 0.30 -2.81
CA ARG A 92 -15.01 -0.11 -2.94
C ARG A 92 -14.86 -1.56 -3.35
N GLN A 93 -15.68 -2.47 -2.81
CA GLN A 93 -15.67 -3.87 -3.24
C GLN A 93 -15.96 -4.02 -4.73
N ALA A 94 -16.93 -3.28 -5.27
CA ALA A 94 -17.25 -3.30 -6.70
C ALA A 94 -16.09 -2.80 -7.59
N VAL A 95 -15.35 -1.77 -7.15
CA VAL A 95 -14.16 -1.29 -7.87
C VAL A 95 -13.01 -2.30 -7.75
N LEU A 96 -12.80 -2.89 -6.57
CA LEU A 96 -11.76 -3.90 -6.34
C LEU A 96 -11.96 -5.14 -7.23
N VAL A 97 -13.19 -5.60 -7.43
CA VAL A 97 -13.49 -6.70 -8.36
C VAL A 97 -12.99 -6.36 -9.76
N GLN A 98 -13.31 -5.18 -10.29
CA GLN A 98 -12.88 -4.77 -11.63
C GLN A 98 -11.36 -4.65 -11.76
N LEU A 99 -10.68 -4.11 -10.74
CA LEU A 99 -9.21 -4.02 -10.73
C LEU A 99 -8.56 -5.42 -10.70
N ILE A 100 -9.12 -6.36 -9.92
CA ILE A 100 -8.64 -7.74 -9.82
C ILE A 100 -8.91 -8.50 -11.13
N ASP A 101 -10.10 -8.38 -11.71
CA ASP A 101 -10.45 -8.97 -12.99
C ASP A 101 -9.47 -8.51 -14.08
N LYS A 102 -9.20 -7.20 -14.16
CA LYS A 102 -8.24 -6.64 -15.11
C LYS A 102 -6.82 -7.15 -14.86
N PHE A 103 -6.39 -7.25 -13.60
CA PHE A 103 -5.08 -7.79 -13.23
C PHE A 103 -4.86 -9.20 -13.79
N PHE A 104 -5.88 -10.07 -13.72
CA PHE A 104 -5.81 -11.45 -14.18
C PHE A 104 -6.20 -11.66 -15.65
N SER A 105 -6.75 -10.64 -16.33
CA SER A 105 -7.24 -10.73 -17.71
C SER A 105 -6.16 -11.05 -18.75
N ARG A 106 -4.89 -10.69 -18.45
CA ARG A 106 -3.72 -10.87 -19.31
C ARG A 106 -2.63 -11.57 -18.53
N ALA A 107 -1.84 -12.41 -19.20
CA ALA A 107 -0.66 -13.07 -18.61
C ALA A 107 0.65 -12.64 -19.30
N ASP A 108 0.56 -11.85 -20.36
CA ASP A 108 1.66 -11.38 -21.19
C ASP A 108 2.10 -9.95 -20.87
N VAL A 109 1.23 -9.16 -20.23
CA VAL A 109 1.53 -7.81 -19.71
C VAL A 109 1.13 -7.72 -18.24
N MET A 110 1.89 -6.97 -17.46
CA MET A 110 1.58 -6.69 -16.06
C MET A 110 0.61 -5.52 -15.96
N TYR A 111 -0.44 -5.65 -15.14
CA TYR A 111 -1.21 -4.51 -14.67
C TYR A 111 -0.55 -3.96 -13.39
N PRO A 112 0.10 -2.78 -13.41
CA PRO A 112 1.14 -2.41 -12.44
C PRO A 112 0.58 -1.82 -11.14
N LEU A 113 -0.31 -2.59 -10.50
CA LEU A 113 -1.02 -2.25 -9.27
C LEU A 113 -0.33 -2.89 -8.08
N ILE A 114 0.52 -2.11 -7.38
CA ILE A 114 1.45 -2.64 -6.37
C ILE A 114 0.77 -3.45 -5.25
N PRO A 115 -0.36 -3.01 -4.65
CA PRO A 115 -1.06 -3.81 -3.64
C PRO A 115 -1.49 -5.19 -4.16
N LEU A 116 -2.01 -5.29 -5.39
CA LEU A 116 -2.38 -6.59 -5.99
C LEU A 116 -1.16 -7.43 -6.33
N MET A 117 -0.13 -6.84 -6.94
CA MET A 117 1.15 -7.51 -7.21
C MET A 117 1.70 -8.14 -5.92
N GLY A 118 1.64 -7.39 -4.82
CA GLY A 118 2.03 -7.81 -3.49
C GLY A 118 1.26 -8.98 -2.91
N MET A 119 -0.08 -8.92 -2.96
CA MET A 119 -0.94 -9.99 -2.48
C MET A 119 -0.73 -11.27 -3.26
N VAL A 120 -0.68 -11.16 -4.60
CA VAL A 120 -0.44 -12.28 -5.50
C VAL A 120 0.94 -12.89 -5.24
N ARG A 121 1.98 -12.07 -5.10
CA ARG A 121 3.31 -12.52 -4.71
C ARG A 121 3.30 -13.27 -3.38
N ASN A 122 2.64 -12.74 -2.36
CA ASN A 122 2.60 -13.39 -1.04
C ASN A 122 1.84 -14.73 -1.07
N LYS A 123 0.80 -14.86 -1.91
CA LYS A 123 0.06 -16.11 -2.12
C LYS A 123 0.91 -17.15 -2.86
N LEU A 124 1.61 -16.75 -3.93
CA LEU A 124 2.46 -17.66 -4.72
C LEU A 124 3.76 -18.04 -4.01
N PHE A 125 4.36 -17.10 -3.28
CA PHE A 125 5.69 -17.23 -2.69
C PHE A 125 5.68 -16.87 -1.19
N PRO A 126 4.97 -17.64 -0.35
CA PRO A 126 4.81 -17.32 1.07
C PRO A 126 6.13 -17.31 1.85
N THR A 127 7.16 -18.02 1.39
CA THR A 127 8.50 -18.01 2.01
C THR A 127 9.23 -16.68 1.80
N ARG A 128 9.05 -16.01 0.66
CA ARG A 128 9.71 -14.73 0.35
C ARG A 128 9.28 -13.61 1.30
N ALA A 129 8.03 -13.62 1.76
CA ALA A 129 7.57 -12.67 2.77
C ALA A 129 8.21 -12.94 4.14
N HIS A 130 8.55 -14.19 4.45
CA HIS A 130 9.23 -14.55 5.69
C HIS A 130 10.71 -14.14 5.68
N GLU A 131 11.42 -14.44 4.59
CA GLU A 131 12.86 -14.16 4.45
C GLU A 131 13.18 -12.67 4.50
N LEU A 132 12.40 -11.84 3.80
CA LEU A 132 12.70 -10.41 3.67
C LEU A 132 12.23 -9.58 4.87
N TYR A 133 11.15 -9.99 5.53
CA TYR A 133 10.45 -9.14 6.51
C TYR A 133 10.07 -9.87 7.80
N ALA A 134 10.75 -10.97 8.11
CA ALA A 134 10.47 -11.82 9.28
C ALA A 134 9.00 -12.26 9.38
N GLY A 135 8.33 -12.43 8.24
CA GLY A 135 6.94 -12.88 8.14
C GLY A 135 5.90 -11.82 8.47
N ARG A 136 6.32 -10.55 8.63
CA ARG A 136 5.46 -9.42 8.95
C ARG A 136 5.13 -8.59 7.71
N THR A 137 4.20 -7.68 7.89
CA THR A 137 3.70 -6.74 6.88
C THR A 137 4.83 -5.98 6.22
N GLN A 138 4.65 -5.70 4.93
CA GLN A 138 5.59 -4.89 4.17
C GLN A 138 5.37 -3.38 4.39
N CYS A 139 4.54 -2.99 5.37
CA CYS A 139 4.60 -1.67 6.01
C CYS A 139 6.01 -1.35 6.55
N ARG A 140 6.82 -2.38 6.84
CA ARG A 140 8.21 -2.30 7.35
C ARG A 140 8.38 -1.60 8.70
N VAL A 141 7.33 -0.98 9.23
CA VAL A 141 7.25 -0.49 10.61
C VAL A 141 7.63 -1.63 11.54
N SER A 142 8.59 -1.34 12.44
CA SER A 142 9.08 -2.27 13.46
C SER A 142 9.84 -3.48 12.96
N THR A 143 10.14 -3.55 11.66
CA THR A 143 11.12 -4.47 11.09
C THR A 143 12.33 -3.69 10.60
N HIS A 144 12.26 -3.04 9.44
CA HIS A 144 13.43 -2.51 8.71
C HIS A 144 13.25 -1.04 8.28
N LEU A 145 12.21 -0.36 8.76
CA LEU A 145 11.97 1.07 8.56
C LEU A 145 12.30 1.88 9.82
N LEU A 146 13.03 2.99 9.65
CA LEU A 146 13.24 4.01 10.67
C LEU A 146 12.69 5.34 10.13
N ASN A 147 11.91 6.06 10.93
CA ASN A 147 11.46 7.41 10.59
C ASN A 147 12.23 8.41 11.44
N VAL A 148 12.98 9.31 10.78
CA VAL A 148 13.80 10.32 11.44
C VAL A 148 13.17 11.68 11.22
N MET A 149 12.78 12.33 12.31
CA MET A 149 12.27 13.70 12.28
C MET A 149 13.38 14.71 11.97
N PRO A 150 13.06 15.92 11.46
CA PRO A 150 14.04 16.99 11.34
C PRO A 150 14.76 17.34 12.65
N SER A 151 14.13 17.08 13.81
CA SER A 151 14.76 17.22 15.13
C SER A 151 15.90 16.23 15.39
N GLY A 152 15.99 15.14 14.62
CA GLY A 152 16.89 14.01 14.83
C GLY A 152 16.26 12.85 15.60
N GLU A 153 15.04 13.00 16.10
CA GLU A 153 14.32 11.97 16.85
C GLU A 153 13.83 10.86 15.94
N ILE A 154 13.89 9.61 16.42
CA ILE A 154 13.59 8.42 15.63
C ILE A 154 12.32 7.75 16.16
N TYR A 155 11.39 7.46 15.25
CA TYR A 155 10.09 6.85 15.49
C TYR A 155 9.85 5.66 14.57
N PRO A 156 9.02 4.69 14.97
CA PRO A 156 8.76 3.49 14.18
C PRO A 156 7.90 3.75 12.94
N CYS A 157 7.01 4.74 12.99
CA CYS A 157 6.01 5.01 11.95
C CYS A 157 5.86 6.53 11.76
N PRO A 158 5.73 7.03 10.51
CA PRO A 158 5.55 8.48 10.26
C PRO A 158 4.21 9.02 10.76
N ASP A 159 3.21 8.14 10.98
CA ASP A 159 1.91 8.52 11.55
C ASP A 159 1.93 8.58 13.09
N MET A 160 3.06 8.26 13.73
CA MET A 160 3.16 8.18 15.20
C MET A 160 4.21 9.14 15.77
N LEU A 161 4.64 10.14 14.98
CA LEU A 161 5.65 11.13 15.39
C LEU A 161 5.20 11.98 16.58
N TYR A 162 3.88 12.12 16.79
CA TYR A 162 3.30 12.90 17.88
C TYR A 162 3.29 12.16 19.24
N ALA A 163 3.50 10.83 19.26
CA ALA A 163 3.33 10.00 20.44
C ALA A 163 4.67 9.80 21.17
N PRO A 164 4.93 10.46 22.31
CA PRO A 164 6.25 10.41 22.95
C PRO A 164 6.69 8.99 23.35
N GLU A 165 5.74 8.12 23.69
CA GLU A 165 6.02 6.71 24.00
C GLU A 165 6.53 5.90 22.79
N MET A 166 6.38 6.43 21.58
CA MET A 166 6.86 5.82 20.34
C MET A 166 8.29 6.23 20.00
N LYS A 167 8.88 7.19 20.71
CA LYS A 167 10.27 7.59 20.49
C LYS A 167 11.20 6.40 20.78
N MET A 168 11.85 5.93 19.72
CA MET A 168 12.72 4.75 19.79
C MET A 168 14.19 5.10 19.57
N GLY A 169 14.53 6.34 19.25
CA GLY A 169 15.92 6.74 19.08
C GLY A 169 16.12 8.24 18.91
N ASP A 170 17.38 8.61 18.76
CA ASP A 170 17.83 9.96 18.50
C ASP A 170 19.20 9.92 17.81
N VAL A 171 19.28 10.49 16.61
CA VAL A 171 20.51 10.51 15.80
C VAL A 171 21.57 11.41 16.43
N LYS A 172 21.18 12.52 17.06
CA LYS A 172 22.11 13.49 17.67
C LYS A 172 22.77 12.91 18.92
N ASN A 173 21.99 12.22 19.72
CA ASN A 173 22.45 11.53 20.93
C ASN A 173 22.94 10.11 20.66
N ASN A 174 22.95 9.68 19.39
CA ASN A 174 23.46 8.39 18.92
C ASN A 174 22.94 7.16 19.70
N TRP A 175 21.63 7.05 19.84
CA TRP A 175 21.02 5.84 20.43
C TRP A 175 19.77 5.39 19.67
N LEU A 176 19.55 4.08 19.68
CA LEU A 176 18.38 3.42 19.10
C LEU A 176 17.98 2.24 19.98
N LYS A 177 16.69 2.10 20.25
CA LYS A 177 16.07 0.97 20.96
C LYS A 177 15.18 0.20 19.99
N LYS A 178 14.81 -1.02 20.39
CA LYS A 178 13.79 -1.80 19.69
C LYS A 178 12.52 -0.96 19.59
N SER A 179 11.89 -0.97 18.41
CA SER A 179 10.60 -0.29 18.22
C SER A 179 9.58 -0.74 19.27
N PRO A 180 8.87 0.19 19.94
CA PRO A 180 7.78 -0.12 20.85
C PRO A 180 6.50 -0.55 20.12
N LEU A 181 6.39 -0.27 18.82
CA LEU A 181 5.22 -0.56 17.99
C LEU A 181 5.26 -1.98 17.42
N GLN A 182 5.23 -3.00 18.28
CA GLN A 182 5.38 -4.41 17.87
C GLN A 182 4.03 -5.12 17.72
N PRO A 183 3.97 -6.20 16.91
CA PRO A 183 2.85 -7.14 16.97
C PRO A 183 2.70 -7.72 18.38
N THR A 184 1.45 -7.86 18.84
CA THR A 184 1.12 -8.46 20.15
C THR A 184 -0.01 -9.46 20.01
N SER A 185 -0.19 -10.32 21.02
CA SER A 185 -1.29 -11.30 21.08
C SER A 185 -2.67 -10.65 21.22
N ALA A 186 -2.77 -9.34 21.46
CA ALA A 186 -4.03 -8.60 21.46
C ALA A 186 -4.56 -8.38 20.03
N MET A 187 -3.68 -8.43 19.03
CA MET A 187 -4.03 -8.26 17.62
C MET A 187 -4.59 -9.58 17.06
N PRO A 188 -5.56 -9.54 16.13
CA PRO A 188 -6.27 -10.74 15.65
C PRO A 188 -5.50 -11.52 14.57
N CYS A 189 -4.26 -11.11 14.26
CA CYS A 189 -3.55 -11.53 13.06
C CYS A 189 -3.16 -13.01 13.07
N ASP A 190 -2.79 -13.57 14.22
CA ASP A 190 -2.21 -14.92 14.31
C ASP A 190 -3.20 -16.03 13.86
N GLY A 191 -4.52 -15.79 14.01
CA GLY A 191 -5.58 -16.69 13.56
C GLY A 191 -6.35 -16.21 12.33
N CYS A 192 -5.93 -15.11 11.70
CA CYS A 192 -6.66 -14.51 10.59
C CYS A 192 -6.40 -15.25 9.28
N GLU A 193 -7.47 -15.58 8.54
CA GLU A 193 -7.36 -16.22 7.21
C GLU A 193 -6.43 -15.45 6.27
N ALA A 194 -6.42 -14.12 6.39
CA ALA A 194 -5.66 -13.26 5.50
C ALA A 194 -4.18 -13.17 5.84
N PHE A 195 -3.72 -13.73 6.97
CA PHE A 195 -2.36 -13.52 7.42
C PHE A 195 -1.31 -13.87 6.35
N SER A 196 -1.53 -14.92 5.58
CA SER A 196 -0.59 -15.37 4.54
C SER A 196 -0.38 -14.35 3.40
N TRP A 197 -1.38 -13.52 3.07
CA TRP A 197 -1.27 -12.48 2.02
C TRP A 197 -1.21 -11.05 2.57
N CYS A 198 -1.81 -10.79 3.73
CA CYS A 198 -1.91 -9.49 4.40
C CYS A 198 -0.71 -9.20 5.31
N ARG A 199 -0.23 -10.22 6.04
CA ARG A 199 0.92 -10.14 6.95
C ARG A 199 0.80 -9.12 8.08
N GLY A 200 -0.42 -8.72 8.45
CA GLY A 200 -0.68 -7.80 9.57
C GLY A 200 -0.79 -6.32 9.19
N ASN A 201 -0.90 -6.01 7.88
CA ASN A 201 -1.22 -4.69 7.33
C ASN A 201 -0.58 -3.49 8.06
N CYS A 202 -1.36 -2.55 8.58
CA CYS A 202 -0.90 -1.33 9.22
C CYS A 202 -0.71 -1.55 10.72
N MET A 203 0.54 -1.51 11.19
CA MET A 203 0.84 -1.73 12.61
C MET A 203 0.28 -0.60 13.51
N LYS A 204 0.23 0.64 13.01
CA LYS A 204 -0.45 1.75 13.71
C LYS A 204 -1.91 1.42 13.94
N ASN A 205 -2.63 0.99 12.90
CA ASN A 205 -4.05 0.69 13.00
C ASN A 205 -4.31 -0.41 14.02
N MET A 206 -3.50 -1.48 13.97
CA MET A 206 -3.60 -2.58 14.92
C MET A 206 -3.28 -2.13 16.36
N TYR A 207 -2.28 -1.27 16.54
CA TYR A 207 -1.93 -0.74 17.85
C TYR A 207 -3.03 0.13 18.45
N LEU A 208 -3.57 1.08 17.70
CA LEU A 208 -4.66 1.94 18.17
C LEU A 208 -5.91 1.11 18.49
N GLY A 209 -6.34 0.26 17.55
CA GLY A 209 -7.58 -0.50 17.69
C GLY A 209 -7.55 -1.60 18.76
N TYR A 210 -6.43 -2.32 18.91
CA TYR A 210 -6.38 -3.49 19.81
C TYR A 210 -5.52 -3.30 21.05
N VAL A 211 -4.45 -2.49 21.00
CA VAL A 211 -3.54 -2.31 22.14
C VAL A 211 -3.93 -1.11 22.98
N LYS A 212 -4.23 0.03 22.36
CA LYS A 212 -4.82 1.19 23.06
C LYS A 212 -6.32 1.02 23.32
N GLN A 213 -6.94 -0.01 22.75
CA GLN A 213 -8.37 -0.32 22.89
C GLN A 213 -9.27 0.85 22.46
N ASP A 214 -8.88 1.58 21.41
CA ASP A 214 -9.75 2.58 20.80
C ASP A 214 -10.85 1.86 20.00
N GLU A 215 -11.97 1.58 20.66
CA GLU A 215 -13.09 0.84 20.07
C GLU A 215 -13.71 1.56 18.87
N ARG A 216 -13.73 2.89 18.89
CA ARG A 216 -14.25 3.71 17.79
C ARG A 216 -13.35 3.55 16.58
N TYR A 217 -12.05 3.78 16.73
CA TYR A 217 -11.07 3.62 15.65
C TYR A 217 -11.03 2.17 15.13
N ARG A 218 -11.09 1.20 16.04
CA ARG A 218 -11.16 -0.22 15.68
C ARG A 218 -12.36 -0.50 14.77
N THR A 219 -13.56 -0.11 15.19
CA THR A 219 -14.81 -0.45 14.50
C THR A 219 -14.98 0.32 13.20
N HIS A 220 -14.55 1.59 13.15
CA HIS A 220 -14.82 2.47 12.01
C HIS A 220 -13.67 2.55 11.00
N VAL A 221 -12.45 2.09 11.36
CA VAL A 221 -11.26 2.16 10.49
C VAL A 221 -10.60 0.80 10.33
N VAL A 222 -10.20 0.17 11.45
CA VAL A 222 -9.37 -1.05 11.41
C VAL A 222 -10.12 -2.25 10.83
N GLU A 223 -11.31 -2.55 11.38
CA GLU A 223 -12.11 -3.70 10.96
C GLU A 223 -12.59 -3.58 9.50
N PRO A 224 -13.06 -2.41 9.00
CA PRO A 224 -13.38 -2.20 7.59
C PRO A 224 -12.20 -2.45 6.63
N ILE A 225 -11.02 -1.89 6.93
CA ILE A 225 -9.81 -2.12 6.11
C ILE A 225 -9.45 -3.61 6.10
N CYS A 226 -9.46 -4.26 7.27
CA CYS A 226 -9.23 -5.70 7.37
C CYS A 226 -10.27 -6.53 6.60
N ALA A 227 -11.51 -6.06 6.51
CA ALA A 227 -12.57 -6.72 5.73
C ALA A 227 -12.34 -6.58 4.21
N LEU A 228 -11.89 -5.40 3.74
CA LEU A 228 -11.52 -5.18 2.33
C LEU A 228 -10.33 -6.04 1.92
N ILE A 229 -9.29 -6.15 2.75
CA ILE A 229 -8.11 -6.99 2.45
C ILE A 229 -8.47 -8.49 2.40
N ARG A 230 -9.33 -8.94 3.32
CA ARG A 230 -9.87 -10.30 3.30
C ARG A 230 -10.67 -10.54 2.02
N PHE A 231 -11.53 -9.59 1.65
CA PHE A 231 -12.29 -9.63 0.41
C PHE A 231 -11.39 -9.73 -0.82
N MET A 232 -10.41 -8.84 -0.98
CA MET A 232 -9.45 -8.88 -2.08
C MET A 232 -8.72 -10.22 -2.17
N GLY A 233 -8.34 -10.79 -1.02
CA GLY A 233 -7.64 -12.07 -0.97
C GLY A 233 -8.49 -13.22 -1.53
N ARG A 234 -9.78 -13.24 -1.20
CA ARG A 234 -10.73 -14.24 -1.70
C ARG A 234 -11.08 -14.01 -3.17
N GLU A 235 -11.23 -12.75 -3.60
CA GLU A 235 -11.45 -12.44 -5.02
C GLU A 235 -10.25 -12.89 -5.87
N ILE A 236 -9.02 -12.62 -5.43
CA ILE A 236 -7.79 -13.11 -6.09
C ILE A 236 -7.80 -14.63 -6.25
N ASP A 237 -8.24 -15.38 -5.22
CA ASP A 237 -8.25 -16.85 -5.27
C ASP A 237 -9.21 -17.40 -6.34
N LYS A 238 -10.25 -16.66 -6.73
CA LYS A 238 -11.18 -17.06 -7.81
C LYS A 238 -10.51 -17.15 -9.18
N HIS A 239 -9.38 -16.47 -9.38
CA HIS A 239 -8.65 -16.46 -10.65
C HIS A 239 -7.58 -17.55 -10.75
N ASN A 240 -7.43 -18.41 -9.74
CA ASN A 240 -6.36 -19.39 -9.63
C ASN A 240 -4.97 -18.78 -9.92
N PRO A 241 -4.39 -18.03 -8.96
CA PRO A 241 -3.14 -17.31 -9.17
C PRO A 241 -1.98 -18.18 -9.66
N GLN A 242 -1.94 -19.45 -9.27
CA GLN A 242 -0.92 -20.40 -9.71
C GLN A 242 -1.04 -20.68 -11.21
N ASP A 243 -2.24 -21.05 -11.70
CA ASP A 243 -2.49 -21.28 -13.12
C ASP A 243 -2.28 -20.02 -13.97
N TRP A 244 -2.60 -18.83 -13.44
CA TRP A 244 -2.29 -17.57 -14.11
C TRP A 244 -0.77 -17.35 -14.20
N PHE A 245 -0.04 -17.54 -13.12
CA PHE A 245 1.42 -17.40 -13.09
C PHE A 245 2.12 -18.40 -14.02
N ASP A 246 1.64 -19.64 -14.07
CA ASP A 246 2.17 -20.71 -14.93
C ASP A 246 1.92 -20.46 -16.43
N ARG A 247 0.96 -19.60 -16.77
CA ARG A 247 0.76 -19.10 -18.15
C ARG A 247 1.45 -17.77 -18.42
N ALA A 248 1.88 -17.06 -17.38
CA ALA A 248 2.48 -15.75 -17.51
C ALA A 248 3.85 -15.80 -18.21
N THR A 249 4.15 -14.75 -18.98
CA THR A 249 5.45 -14.61 -19.64
C THR A 249 6.57 -14.40 -18.61
N LEU A 250 7.81 -14.74 -18.97
CA LEU A 250 8.96 -14.56 -18.07
C LEU A 250 9.10 -13.12 -17.53
N PRO A 251 8.89 -12.05 -18.32
CA PRO A 251 8.89 -10.68 -17.79
C PRO A 251 7.83 -10.44 -16.70
N VAL A 252 6.60 -10.90 -16.90
CA VAL A 252 5.52 -10.77 -15.91
C VAL A 252 5.83 -11.56 -14.64
N ARG A 253 6.33 -12.80 -14.77
CA ARG A 253 6.75 -13.61 -13.62
C ARG A 253 7.84 -12.91 -12.81
N LYS A 254 8.84 -12.34 -13.48
CA LYS A 254 9.92 -11.59 -12.83
C LYS A 254 9.41 -10.36 -12.09
N LEU A 255 8.45 -9.63 -12.66
CA LEU A 255 7.80 -8.50 -11.97
C LEU A 255 7.03 -8.95 -10.72
N ILE A 256 6.29 -10.05 -10.77
CA ILE A 256 5.62 -10.56 -9.56
C ILE A 256 6.61 -10.94 -8.47
N MET A 257 7.67 -11.66 -8.82
CA MET A 257 8.62 -12.20 -7.84
C MET A 257 9.55 -11.13 -7.25
N ASP A 258 10.16 -10.32 -8.11
CA ASP A 258 11.37 -9.56 -7.80
C ASP A 258 11.32 -8.11 -8.37
N CYS A 259 10.12 -7.50 -8.49
CA CYS A 259 10.03 -6.10 -8.91
C CYS A 259 10.79 -5.20 -7.94
N GLU A 260 11.68 -4.35 -8.46
CA GLU A 260 12.48 -3.43 -7.67
C GLU A 260 11.62 -2.43 -6.88
N VAL A 261 10.40 -2.13 -7.36
CA VAL A 261 9.47 -1.21 -6.68
C VAL A 261 9.17 -1.66 -5.25
N TYR A 262 9.22 -2.97 -5.00
CA TYR A 262 9.05 -3.59 -3.68
C TYR A 262 10.09 -3.14 -2.65
N GLU A 263 11.23 -2.64 -3.10
CA GLU A 263 12.27 -2.06 -2.24
C GLU A 263 11.97 -0.63 -1.83
N TYR A 264 11.17 0.09 -2.62
CA TYR A 264 10.94 1.53 -2.49
C TYR A 264 9.59 1.89 -1.91
N VAL A 265 8.62 0.98 -1.95
CA VAL A 265 7.26 1.23 -1.47
C VAL A 265 6.82 0.14 -0.50
N GLU A 266 5.97 0.52 0.44
CA GLU A 266 5.31 -0.43 1.33
C GLU A 266 4.38 -1.32 0.50
N ILE A 267 4.53 -2.64 0.56
CA ILE A 267 3.55 -3.56 -0.07
C ILE A 267 2.47 -3.92 0.93
N MET A 268 1.74 -2.91 1.36
CA MET A 268 0.56 -3.09 2.18
C MET A 268 -0.65 -3.32 1.27
N PRO A 269 -1.34 -4.46 1.38
CA PRO A 269 -2.60 -4.66 0.68
C PRO A 269 -3.76 -3.85 1.26
#